data_AF-A0A9P4LUB6-F1
#
_entry.id   AF-A0A9P4LUB6-F1
#
_cell.length_a   1.000
_cell.length_b   1.000
_cell.length_c   1.000
_cell.angle_alpha   90.00
_cell.angle_beta   90.00
_cell.angle_gamma   90.00
#
_symmetry.space_group_name_H-M   'P 1'
#
loop_
_entity.id
_entity.type
_entity.pdbx_description
1 polymer ?
#
loop_
_entity_poly.entity_id
_entity_poly.type
_entity_poly.pdbx_seq_one_letter_code
_entity_poly.pdbx_strand_id
1 'polypeptide(L)'
;MTTIPTTTSESPNSPTLNDAVTEGIVAIQVVQDDPKKYYIHEALLVHHSEYFRKALSGLWKEATEKYFTLTDVEHTVFNIFVHWLYKQIFPAVEDSPTWSDIIGVDPDEHGVQDILRLKYEAYSFRDRFLIPASRRGTAKTIVEHIQEYGLSCWEISEIVDWAWENIPPNRPVLQLLVGKFCDNWEVTEDD
;
A
#
# COMPACT_ATOMS: atom_id res chain seq x y z
N MET A 1 -5.38 19.75 -37.57
CA MET A 1 -4.45 19.00 -36.71
C MET A 1 -4.11 19.90 -35.54
N THR A 2 -4.77 19.70 -34.41
CA THR A 2 -4.59 20.52 -33.20
C THR A 2 -3.79 19.69 -32.22
N THR A 3 -2.53 20.07 -32.01
CA THR A 3 -1.62 19.40 -31.08
C THR A 3 -2.03 19.75 -29.65
N ILE A 4 -2.35 18.72 -28.86
CA ILE A 4 -2.61 18.82 -27.41
C ILE A 4 -1.25 19.08 -26.73
N PRO A 5 -1.12 20.06 -25.81
CA PRO A 5 0.11 20.27 -25.08
C PRO A 5 0.32 19.10 -24.11
N THR A 6 1.44 18.40 -24.25
CA THR A 6 1.91 17.44 -23.27
C THR A 6 2.49 18.22 -22.09
N THR A 7 1.67 18.50 -21.07
CA THR A 7 2.17 19.01 -19.79
C THR A 7 2.82 17.84 -19.06
N THR A 8 4.13 17.67 -19.23
CA THR A 8 4.94 16.78 -18.41
C THR A 8 4.90 17.34 -16.99
N SER A 9 4.08 16.73 -16.13
CA SER A 9 4.07 16.99 -14.68
C SER A 9 5.43 16.54 -14.12
N GLU A 10 6.38 17.46 -14.00
CA GLU A 10 7.61 17.25 -13.26
C GLU A 10 7.25 16.80 -11.83
N SER A 11 7.78 15.64 -11.42
CA SER A 11 7.62 15.17 -10.04
C SER A 11 8.32 16.16 -9.11
N PRO A 12 7.65 16.68 -8.06
CA PRO A 12 8.24 17.67 -7.16
C PRO A 12 9.50 17.12 -6.50
N ASN A 13 10.45 17.99 -6.19
CA ASN A 13 11.65 17.63 -5.42
C ASN A 13 11.27 16.92 -4.13
N SER A 14 12.11 15.98 -3.68
CA SER A 14 11.89 15.30 -2.40
C SER A 14 11.85 16.32 -1.25
N PRO A 15 10.80 16.29 -0.42
CA PRO A 15 10.66 17.23 0.68
C PRO A 15 11.79 17.00 1.67
N THR A 16 12.39 18.09 2.12
CA THR A 16 13.31 18.06 3.25
C THR A 16 12.53 17.86 4.54
N LEU A 17 13.25 17.51 5.61
CA LEU A 17 12.65 17.48 6.94
C LEU A 17 12.09 18.86 7.34
N ASN A 18 12.75 19.94 6.91
CA ASN A 18 12.27 21.29 7.16
C ASN A 18 10.92 21.52 6.48
N ASP A 19 10.79 21.13 5.21
CA ASP A 19 9.53 21.27 4.45
C ASP A 19 8.40 20.50 5.14
N ALA A 20 8.66 19.26 5.56
CA ALA A 20 7.70 18.43 6.27
C ALA A 20 7.15 19.13 7.53
N VAL A 21 8.01 19.78 8.32
CA VAL A 21 7.56 20.42 9.57
C VAL A 21 7.01 21.84 9.38
N THR A 22 7.22 22.47 8.21
CA THR A 22 6.74 23.85 7.95
C THR A 22 5.49 23.94 7.06
N GLU A 23 5.24 22.95 6.19
CA GLU A 23 4.14 23.00 5.21
C GLU A 23 2.79 22.51 5.75
N GLY A 24 2.73 22.11 7.03
CA GLY A 24 1.49 21.80 7.74
C GLY A 24 1.17 20.30 7.83
N ILE A 25 0.00 20.04 8.42
CA ILE A 25 -0.46 18.70 8.78
C ILE A 25 -1.84 18.48 8.17
N VAL A 26 -2.03 17.32 7.55
CA VAL A 26 -3.31 16.81 7.05
C VAL A 26 -3.84 15.78 8.03
N ALA A 27 -5.12 15.87 8.36
CA ALA A 27 -5.83 14.88 9.15
C ALA A 27 -6.51 13.86 8.23
N ILE A 28 -6.25 12.58 8.45
CA ILE A 28 -6.89 11.47 7.73
C ILE A 28 -7.61 10.60 8.75
N GLN A 29 -8.91 10.45 8.61
CA GLN A 29 -9.72 9.56 9.43
C GLN A 29 -9.96 8.26 8.69
N VAL A 30 -9.53 7.15 9.27
CA VAL A 30 -9.83 5.80 8.80
C VAL A 30 -11.02 5.27 9.61
N VAL A 31 -12.11 4.87 8.95
CA VAL A 31 -13.42 4.59 9.55
C VAL A 31 -13.82 3.12 9.36
N GLN A 32 -12.86 2.21 9.51
CA GLN A 32 -13.17 0.78 9.54
C GLN A 32 -13.26 0.32 11.00
N ASP A 33 -14.43 -0.20 11.36
CA ASP A 33 -14.90 -0.63 12.70
C ASP A 33 -14.82 0.43 13.82
N ASP A 34 -13.64 0.97 14.09
CA ASP A 34 -13.39 2.06 15.04
C ASP A 34 -12.75 3.27 14.33
N PRO A 35 -13.34 4.47 14.35
CA PRO A 35 -12.78 5.62 13.65
C PRO A 35 -11.46 6.11 14.28
N LYS A 36 -10.34 5.95 13.58
CA LYS A 36 -9.01 6.42 14.00
C LYS A 36 -8.53 7.60 13.16
N LYS A 37 -8.02 8.65 13.81
CA LYS A 37 -7.46 9.84 13.15
C LYS A 37 -5.93 9.79 13.10
N TYR A 38 -5.40 10.09 11.93
CA TYR A 38 -3.98 10.18 11.62
C TYR A 38 -3.63 11.62 11.27
N TYR A 39 -2.52 12.12 11.78
CA TYR A 39 -2.01 13.45 11.49
C TYR A 39 -0.68 13.31 10.77
N ILE A 40 -0.64 13.71 9.50
CA ILE A 40 0.47 13.43 8.59
C ILE A 40 0.97 14.73 7.98
N HIS A 41 2.28 14.89 7.87
CA HIS A 41 2.88 16.06 7.22
C HIS A 41 2.46 16.15 5.75
N GLU A 42 1.92 17.30 5.37
CA GLU A 42 1.36 17.54 4.04
C GLU A 42 2.40 17.32 2.94
N ALA A 43 3.60 17.88 3.12
CA ALA A 43 4.70 17.80 2.16
C ALA A 43 5.03 16.35 1.76
N LEU A 44 5.01 15.42 2.73
CA LEU A 44 5.26 14.00 2.48
C LEU A 44 4.13 13.37 1.65
N LEU A 45 2.87 13.62 2.02
CA LEU A 45 1.71 13.09 1.31
C LEU A 45 1.68 13.56 -0.15
N VAL A 46 1.81 14.87 -0.38
CA VAL A 46 1.71 15.45 -1.73
C VAL A 46 2.92 15.07 -2.60
N HIS A 47 4.11 14.88 -1.99
CA HIS A 47 5.26 14.42 -2.74
C HIS A 47 5.07 12.97 -3.21
N HIS A 48 4.65 12.07 -2.33
CA HIS A 48 4.61 10.63 -2.63
C HIS A 48 3.32 10.15 -3.29
N SER A 49 2.22 10.91 -3.22
CA SER A 49 0.93 10.53 -3.78
C SER A 49 0.37 11.61 -4.69
N GLU A 50 0.22 11.28 -5.97
CA GLU A 50 -0.47 12.18 -6.91
C GLU A 50 -1.94 12.38 -6.56
N TYR A 51 -2.56 11.37 -5.94
CA TYR A 51 -3.93 11.45 -5.44
C TYR A 51 -4.04 12.56 -4.38
N PHE A 52 -3.22 12.49 -3.32
CA PHE A 52 -3.27 13.50 -2.26
C PHE A 52 -2.83 14.88 -2.76
N ARG A 53 -1.83 14.94 -3.66
CA ARG A 53 -1.44 16.20 -4.30
C ARG A 53 -2.61 16.87 -5.02
N LYS A 54 -3.35 16.12 -5.84
CA LYS A 54 -4.51 16.65 -6.58
C LYS A 54 -5.65 17.03 -5.64
N ALA A 55 -5.91 16.21 -4.63
CA ALA A 55 -6.97 16.48 -3.67
C ALA A 55 -6.69 17.72 -2.80
N LEU A 56 -5.42 17.96 -2.43
CA LEU A 56 -5.00 19.08 -1.58
C LEU A 56 -4.72 20.39 -2.34
N SER A 57 -4.47 20.32 -3.65
CA SER A 57 -4.26 21.50 -4.51
C SER A 57 -5.52 21.96 -5.26
N GLY A 58 -6.60 21.17 -5.16
CA GLY A 58 -7.86 21.47 -5.84
C GLY A 58 -8.73 22.50 -5.12
N LEU A 59 -9.92 22.74 -5.67
CA LEU A 59 -10.97 23.58 -5.07
C LEU A 59 -11.95 22.77 -4.21
N TRP A 60 -11.58 21.55 -3.86
CA TRP A 60 -12.46 20.61 -3.16
C TRP A 60 -12.41 20.87 -1.65
N LYS A 61 -13.41 20.35 -0.93
CA LYS A 61 -13.58 20.55 0.51
C LYS A 61 -12.32 20.11 1.27
N GLU A 62 -11.70 19.03 0.82
CA GLU A 62 -10.49 18.42 1.36
C GLU A 62 -9.27 19.37 1.29
N ALA A 63 -9.15 20.18 0.23
CA ALA A 63 -8.08 21.17 0.11
C ALA A 63 -8.22 22.30 1.15
N THR A 64 -9.46 22.68 1.46
CA THR A 64 -9.77 23.74 2.42
C THR A 64 -9.70 23.24 3.85
N GLU A 65 -10.24 22.04 4.11
CA GLU A 65 -10.33 21.48 5.46
C GLU A 65 -9.08 20.71 5.89
N LYS A 66 -8.19 20.37 4.95
CA LYS A 66 -7.02 19.50 5.19
C LYS A 66 -7.42 18.21 5.93
N TYR A 67 -8.59 17.68 5.55
CA TYR A 67 -9.23 16.55 6.20
C TYR A 67 -9.70 15.53 5.16
N PHE A 68 -9.41 14.25 5.40
CA PHE A 68 -9.86 13.13 4.57
C PHE A 68 -10.57 12.08 5.42
N THR A 69 -11.55 11.41 4.83
CA THR A 69 -12.18 10.23 5.41
C THR A 69 -12.01 9.05 4.48
N LEU A 70 -11.43 7.96 4.98
CA LEU A 70 -11.24 6.69 4.30
C LEU A 70 -12.14 5.66 4.98
N THR A 71 -13.16 5.16 4.29
CA THR A 71 -14.18 4.26 4.86
C THR A 71 -13.94 2.79 4.56
N ASP A 72 -13.05 2.50 3.61
CA ASP A 72 -12.82 1.18 3.02
C ASP A 72 -11.33 0.79 3.07
N VAL A 73 -10.63 1.28 4.09
CA VAL A 73 -9.20 1.04 4.31
C VAL A 73 -9.03 0.55 5.74
N GLU A 74 -8.35 -0.57 5.90
CA GLU A 74 -8.00 -1.11 7.20
C GLU A 74 -6.95 -0.25 7.91
N HIS A 75 -7.01 -0.20 9.24
CA HIS A 75 -6.04 0.56 10.03
C HIS A 75 -4.62 0.02 9.83
N THR A 76 -4.48 -1.31 9.78
CA THR A 76 -3.21 -2.01 9.57
C THR A 76 -2.60 -1.64 8.22
N VAL A 77 -3.39 -1.69 7.14
CA VAL A 77 -2.98 -1.28 5.80
C VAL A 77 -2.54 0.18 5.77
N PHE A 78 -3.29 1.07 6.44
CA PHE A 78 -2.93 2.47 6.53
C PHE A 78 -1.66 2.71 7.38
N ASN A 79 -1.46 1.97 8.47
CA ASN A 79 -0.23 2.03 9.27
C ASN A 79 0.99 1.61 8.43
N ILE A 80 0.87 0.58 7.59
CA ILE A 80 1.95 0.15 6.67
C ILE A 80 2.27 1.29 5.68
N PHE A 81 1.26 2.00 5.18
CA PHE A 81 1.46 3.20 4.37
C PHE A 81 2.23 4.28 5.13
N VAL A 82 1.79 4.64 6.34
CA VAL A 82 2.44 5.66 7.18
C VAL A 82 3.86 5.27 7.52
N HIS A 83 4.13 4.03 7.92
CA HIS A 83 5.48 3.54 8.19
C HIS A 83 6.40 3.78 6.99
N TRP A 84 5.98 3.33 5.80
CA TRP A 84 6.76 3.56 4.58
C TRP A 84 6.90 5.05 4.27
N LEU A 85 5.86 5.86 4.47
CA LEU A 85 5.91 7.29 4.17
C LEU A 85 7.05 7.99 4.92
N TYR A 86 7.27 7.62 6.18
CA TYR A 86 8.31 8.22 7.02
C TYR A 86 9.66 7.51 6.97
N LYS A 87 9.70 6.19 6.75
CA LYS A 87 10.95 5.40 6.75
C LYS A 87 11.50 5.12 5.36
N GLN A 88 10.67 5.24 4.32
CA GLN A 88 10.95 4.87 2.93
C GLN A 88 11.41 3.41 2.76
N ILE A 89 11.15 2.57 3.76
CA ILE A 89 11.51 1.15 3.82
C ILE A 89 10.24 0.35 4.07
N PHE A 90 10.24 -0.88 3.55
CA PHE A 90 9.25 -1.88 3.85
C PHE A 90 9.87 -2.94 4.74
N PRO A 91 9.21 -3.32 5.85
CA PRO A 91 9.70 -4.43 6.66
C PRO A 91 9.72 -5.71 5.83
N ALA A 92 10.74 -6.53 6.04
CA ALA A 92 10.76 -7.91 5.54
C ALA A 92 9.64 -8.71 6.23
N VAL A 93 9.15 -9.81 5.66
CA VAL A 93 8.03 -10.57 6.26
C VAL A 93 8.39 -11.08 7.66
N GLU A 94 9.64 -11.47 7.81
CA GLU A 94 10.28 -12.02 8.99
C GLU A 94 10.66 -10.98 10.07
N ASP A 95 10.50 -9.68 9.79
CA ASP A 95 10.81 -8.59 10.73
C ASP A 95 9.68 -8.41 11.76
N SER A 96 9.50 -9.42 12.59
CA SER A 96 8.45 -9.48 13.62
C SER A 96 8.42 -8.22 14.51
N PRO A 97 9.54 -7.71 15.06
CA PRO A 97 9.50 -6.50 15.89
C PRO A 97 8.89 -5.29 15.16
N THR A 98 9.27 -5.08 13.90
CA THR A 98 8.74 -3.97 13.11
C THR A 98 7.27 -4.18 12.76
N TRP A 99 6.86 -5.42 12.45
CA TRP A 99 5.44 -5.72 12.23
C TRP A 99 4.62 -5.45 13.48
N SER A 100 5.07 -5.89 14.65
CA SER A 100 4.42 -5.63 15.94
C SER A 100 4.18 -4.14 16.17
N ASP A 101 5.16 -3.29 15.85
CA ASP A 101 5.04 -1.83 15.96
C ASP A 101 4.01 -1.24 14.98
N ILE A 102 3.88 -1.83 13.79
CA ILE A 102 2.97 -1.34 12.74
C ILE A 102 1.52 -1.79 12.99
N ILE A 103 1.33 -3.06 13.35
CA ILE A 103 -0.01 -3.67 13.48
C ILE A 103 -0.56 -3.54 14.91
N GLY A 104 0.30 -3.32 15.90
CA GLY A 104 -0.09 -3.14 17.30
C GLY A 104 -0.48 -4.44 18.02
N VAL A 105 -0.20 -5.59 17.41
CA VAL A 105 -0.40 -6.94 17.95
C VAL A 105 0.85 -7.79 17.67
N ASP A 106 1.07 -8.81 18.49
CA ASP A 106 2.22 -9.69 18.34
C ASP A 106 2.10 -10.50 17.05
N PRO A 107 3.07 -10.44 16.12
CA PRO A 107 3.05 -11.25 14.89
C PRO A 107 2.99 -12.75 15.16
N ASP A 108 3.43 -13.21 16.34
CA ASP A 108 3.29 -14.62 16.72
C ASP A 108 1.82 -15.03 16.92
N GLU A 109 0.90 -14.08 17.15
CA GLU A 109 -0.56 -14.32 17.20
C GLU A 109 -1.23 -14.29 15.81
N HIS A 110 -0.65 -13.60 14.82
CA HIS A 110 -1.19 -13.46 13.45
C HIS A 110 -0.50 -14.39 12.43
N GLY A 111 0.69 -14.88 12.76
CA GLY A 111 1.48 -15.72 11.88
C GLY A 111 2.01 -15.00 10.63
N VAL A 112 2.90 -15.68 9.91
CA VAL A 112 3.55 -15.16 8.69
C VAL A 112 2.55 -14.84 7.57
N GLN A 113 1.40 -15.53 7.54
CA GLN A 113 0.41 -15.37 6.47
C GLN A 113 -0.31 -14.04 6.48
N ASP A 114 -0.71 -13.61 7.66
CA ASP A 114 -1.40 -12.34 7.83
C ASP A 114 -0.50 -11.21 7.33
N ILE A 115 0.81 -11.31 7.56
CA ILE A 115 1.80 -10.37 7.05
C ILE A 115 1.88 -10.39 5.52
N LEU A 116 1.89 -11.57 4.90
CA LEU A 116 1.94 -11.68 3.45
C LEU A 116 0.67 -11.09 2.82
N ARG A 117 -0.52 -11.44 3.33
CA ARG A 117 -1.80 -10.86 2.90
C ARG A 117 -1.78 -9.34 3.05
N LEU A 118 -1.38 -8.81 4.21
CA LEU A 118 -1.25 -7.37 4.45
C LEU A 118 -0.31 -6.67 3.46
N LYS A 119 0.74 -7.34 2.97
CA LYS A 119 1.60 -6.80 1.90
C LYS A 119 0.86 -6.67 0.57
N TYR A 120 0.01 -7.62 0.20
CA TYR A 120 -0.84 -7.52 -1.00
C TYR A 120 -1.90 -6.42 -0.84
N GLU A 121 -2.51 -6.31 0.33
CA GLU A 121 -3.46 -5.24 0.65
C GLU A 121 -2.80 -3.86 0.59
N ALA A 122 -1.62 -3.71 1.20
CA ALA A 122 -0.81 -2.50 1.12
C ALA A 122 -0.36 -2.18 -0.32
N TYR A 123 -0.08 -3.20 -1.14
CA TYR A 123 0.20 -3.01 -2.56
C TYR A 123 -1.02 -2.44 -3.30
N SER A 124 -2.20 -3.02 -3.11
CA SER A 124 -3.45 -2.53 -3.73
C SER A 124 -3.77 -1.09 -3.31
N PHE A 125 -3.67 -0.79 -2.01
CA PHE A 125 -3.83 0.56 -1.47
C PHE A 125 -2.92 1.55 -2.22
N ARG A 126 -1.62 1.24 -2.35
CA ARG A 126 -0.66 2.13 -3.01
C ARG A 126 -0.92 2.29 -4.51
N ASP A 127 -1.47 1.28 -5.17
CA ASP A 127 -1.90 1.39 -6.56
C ASP A 127 -3.09 2.35 -6.69
N ARG A 128 -4.10 2.20 -5.82
CA ARG A 128 -5.30 3.05 -5.76
C ARG A 128 -4.97 4.52 -5.45
N PHE A 129 -4.12 4.77 -4.45
CA PHE A 129 -3.73 6.12 -4.03
C PHE A 129 -2.56 6.72 -4.83
N LEU A 130 -2.20 6.09 -5.96
CA LEU A 130 -1.18 6.58 -6.91
C LEU A 130 0.17 6.88 -6.24
N ILE A 131 0.75 5.87 -5.57
CA ILE A 131 2.02 5.96 -4.83
C ILE A 131 3.08 5.07 -5.51
N PRO A 132 3.58 5.44 -6.71
CA PRO A 132 4.31 4.52 -7.59
C PRO A 132 5.68 4.08 -7.07
N ALA A 133 6.43 4.96 -6.39
CA ALA A 133 7.72 4.61 -5.80
C ALA A 133 7.59 3.51 -4.74
N SER A 134 6.55 3.67 -3.93
CA SER A 134 6.22 2.73 -2.86
C SER A 134 5.76 1.38 -3.36
N ARG A 135 4.88 1.37 -4.37
CA ARG A 135 4.35 0.16 -4.99
C ARG A 135 5.45 -0.77 -5.50
N ARG A 136 6.52 -0.20 -6.09
CA ARG A 136 7.69 -0.99 -6.53
C ARG A 136 8.44 -1.59 -5.34
N GLY A 137 8.59 -0.84 -4.25
CA GLY A 137 9.22 -1.33 -3.02
C GLY A 137 8.44 -2.51 -2.42
N THR A 138 7.12 -2.40 -2.29
CA THR A 138 6.29 -3.51 -1.80
C THR A 138 6.40 -4.74 -2.70
N ALA A 139 6.25 -4.57 -4.02
CA ALA A 139 6.38 -5.66 -4.98
C ALA A 139 7.74 -6.37 -4.87
N LYS A 140 8.82 -5.61 -4.70
CA LYS A 140 10.16 -6.15 -4.49
C LYS A 140 10.20 -7.06 -3.26
N THR A 141 9.70 -6.59 -2.10
CA THR A 141 9.72 -7.41 -0.88
C THR A 141 8.86 -8.67 -0.98
N ILE A 142 7.76 -8.64 -1.74
CA ILE A 142 6.93 -9.82 -2.01
C ILE A 142 7.72 -10.82 -2.86
N VAL A 143 8.34 -10.36 -3.94
CA VAL A 143 9.14 -11.21 -4.83
C VAL A 143 10.31 -11.84 -4.09
N GLU A 144 11.05 -11.06 -3.29
CA GLU A 144 12.18 -11.55 -2.50
C GLU A 144 11.74 -12.65 -1.53
N HIS A 145 10.64 -12.44 -0.80
CA HIS A 145 10.08 -13.46 0.09
C HIS A 145 9.70 -14.75 -0.66
N ILE A 146 8.99 -14.64 -1.79
CA ILE A 146 8.58 -15.81 -2.59
C ILE A 146 9.81 -16.55 -3.15
N GLN A 147 10.88 -15.84 -3.51
CA GLN A 147 12.11 -16.45 -4.01
C GLN A 147 12.89 -17.20 -2.93
N GLU A 148 12.88 -16.68 -1.71
CA GLU A 148 13.63 -17.25 -0.59
C GLU A 148 12.89 -18.41 0.10
N TYR A 149 11.59 -18.25 0.32
CA TYR A 149 10.78 -19.18 1.13
C TYR A 149 9.75 -19.97 0.32
N GLY A 150 9.45 -19.54 -0.91
CA GLY A 150 8.35 -20.10 -1.71
C GLY A 150 6.98 -19.57 -1.29
N LEU A 151 5.92 -20.20 -1.81
CA LEU A 151 4.56 -20.08 -1.32
C LEU A 151 3.93 -21.48 -1.30
N SER A 152 3.31 -21.87 -0.18
CA SER A 152 2.53 -23.10 -0.09
C SER A 152 1.13 -22.92 -0.66
N CYS A 153 0.48 -24.02 -1.03
CA CYS A 153 -0.87 -24.01 -1.63
C CYS A 153 -1.90 -23.29 -0.75
N TRP A 154 -1.79 -23.41 0.57
CA TRP A 154 -2.69 -22.75 1.51
C TRP A 154 -2.50 -21.23 1.51
N GLU A 155 -1.25 -20.73 1.58
CA GLU A 155 -0.96 -19.29 1.55
C GLU A 155 -1.47 -18.65 0.26
N ILE A 156 -1.31 -19.37 -0.87
CA ILE A 156 -1.81 -18.89 -2.15
C ILE A 156 -3.34 -18.82 -2.13
N SER A 157 -4.00 -19.87 -1.63
CA SER A 157 -5.48 -19.96 -1.62
C SER A 157 -6.11 -18.86 -0.76
N GLU A 158 -5.50 -18.51 0.38
CA GLU A 158 -5.98 -17.43 1.25
C GLU A 158 -5.88 -16.03 0.61
N ILE A 159 -4.93 -15.83 -0.31
CA ILE A 159 -4.63 -14.50 -0.87
C ILE A 159 -5.21 -14.32 -2.27
N VAL A 160 -5.23 -15.37 -3.09
CA VAL A 160 -5.46 -15.26 -4.54
C VAL A 160 -6.83 -14.72 -4.89
N ASP A 161 -7.89 -15.15 -4.20
CA ASP A 161 -9.27 -14.69 -4.45
C ASP A 161 -9.39 -13.19 -4.16
N TRP A 162 -8.93 -12.77 -2.98
CA TRP A 162 -8.93 -11.35 -2.60
C TRP A 162 -8.09 -10.52 -3.58
N ALA A 163 -6.88 -10.99 -3.92
CA ALA A 163 -5.97 -10.27 -4.80
C ALA A 163 -6.53 -10.14 -6.23
N TRP A 164 -7.22 -11.17 -6.73
CA TRP A 164 -7.88 -11.16 -8.02
C TRP A 164 -8.97 -10.09 -8.11
N GLU A 165 -9.73 -9.89 -7.05
CA GLU A 165 -10.79 -8.88 -6.99
C GLU A 165 -10.26 -7.46 -6.78
N ASN A 166 -9.11 -7.31 -6.10
CA ASN A 166 -8.63 -6.00 -5.61
C ASN A 166 -7.37 -5.47 -6.31
N ILE A 167 -6.70 -6.25 -7.16
CA ILE A 167 -5.50 -5.83 -7.89
C ILE A 167 -5.75 -5.89 -9.40
N PRO A 168 -5.41 -4.84 -10.18
CA PRO A 168 -5.62 -4.90 -11.63
C PRO A 168 -4.86 -6.06 -12.29
N PRO A 169 -5.45 -6.76 -13.28
CA PRO A 169 -4.88 -7.98 -13.89
C PRO A 169 -3.56 -7.77 -14.64
N ASN A 170 -3.24 -6.51 -14.97
CA ASN A 170 -1.96 -6.15 -15.59
C ASN A 170 -0.84 -5.87 -14.58
N ARG A 171 -1.07 -6.08 -13.27
CA ARG A 171 -0.05 -5.89 -12.25
C ARG A 171 0.80 -7.17 -12.12
N PRO A 172 2.15 -7.05 -12.19
CA PRO A 172 3.03 -8.22 -12.10
C PRO A 172 2.89 -9.03 -10.81
N VAL A 173 2.57 -8.36 -9.69
CA VAL A 173 2.39 -9.03 -8.39
C VAL A 173 1.19 -10.00 -8.41
N LEU A 174 0.09 -9.60 -9.04
CA LEU A 174 -1.05 -10.51 -9.22
C LEU A 174 -0.73 -11.63 -10.22
N GLN A 175 -0.06 -11.32 -11.33
CA GLN A 175 0.35 -12.33 -12.32
C GLN A 175 1.29 -13.38 -11.72
N LEU A 176 2.20 -12.96 -10.83
CA LEU A 176 3.08 -13.87 -10.08
C LEU A 176 2.27 -14.79 -9.17
N LEU A 177 1.33 -14.23 -8.39
CA LEU A 177 0.49 -15.00 -7.48
C LEU A 177 -0.39 -16.01 -8.23
N VAL A 178 -1.04 -15.59 -9.32
CA VAL A 178 -1.84 -16.47 -10.18
C VAL A 178 -0.97 -17.54 -10.84
N GLY A 179 0.24 -17.20 -11.29
CA GLY A 179 1.19 -18.18 -11.80
C GLY A 179 1.53 -19.24 -10.75
N LYS A 180 1.82 -18.82 -9.51
CA LYS A 180 2.06 -19.74 -8.39
C LYS A 180 0.83 -20.59 -8.04
N PHE A 181 -0.37 -20.03 -8.14
CA PHE A 181 -1.60 -20.79 -7.99
C PHE A 181 -1.74 -21.87 -9.05
N CYS A 182 -1.54 -21.54 -10.33
CA CYS A 182 -1.59 -22.51 -11.42
C CYS A 182 -0.51 -23.59 -11.30
N ASP A 183 0.70 -23.25 -10.85
CA ASP A 183 1.78 -24.22 -10.64
C ASP A 183 1.47 -25.21 -9.50
N ASN A 184 0.72 -24.77 -8.48
CA ASN A 184 0.31 -25.58 -7.32
C ASN A 184 -1.08 -26.22 -7.49
N TRP A 185 -1.77 -25.93 -8.59
CA TRP A 185 -3.03 -26.57 -8.93
C TRP A 185 -2.74 -28.00 -9.37
N GLU A 186 -2.56 -28.90 -8.40
CA GLU A 186 -2.72 -30.32 -8.65
C GLU A 186 -4.13 -30.49 -9.22
N VAL A 187 -4.21 -31.09 -10.41
CA VAL A 187 -5.48 -31.58 -10.93
C VAL A 187 -5.96 -32.60 -9.90
N THR A 188 -6.82 -32.18 -8.97
CA THR A 188 -7.60 -33.13 -8.21
C THR A 188 -8.35 -33.93 -9.25
N GLU A 189 -7.94 -35.19 -9.44
CA GLU A 189 -8.70 -36.19 -10.16
C GLU A 189 -10.04 -36.34 -9.45
N ASP A 190 -11.00 -35.49 -9.82
CA ASP A 190 -12.41 -35.68 -9.52
C ASP A 190 -13.16 -35.56 -10.85
N ASP A 191 -13.20 -36.70 -11.56
CA ASP A 191 -14.29 -37.09 -12.47
C ASP A 191 -15.57 -37.40 -11.67
#